data_AF-A0A7C5BTD5-F1
#
_entry.id   AF-A0A7C5BTD5-F1
#
_cell.length_a   1.000
_cell.length_b   1.000
_cell.length_c   1.000
_cell.angle_alpha   90.00
_cell.angle_beta   90.00
_cell.angle_gamma   90.00
#
_symmetry.space_group_name_H-M   'P 1'
#
loop_
_entity.id
_entity.type
_entity.pdbx_description
1 polymer ?
#
loop_
_entity_poly.entity_id
_entity_poly.type
_entity_poly.pdbx_seq_one_letter_code
_entity_poly.pdbx_strand_id
1 'polypeptide(L)'
;MRGFSPPLTAGIAEFERELIQERIRSGIAAAKARGKRLGRQPGQRPKSDRLAPKVLVLIGQGRSYRLVGRELGLSKNTVAAIAKRSRPTTAPVS
;
A
#
# COMPACT_ATOMS: atom_id res chain seq x y z
N MET A 1 24.43 6.58 -41.13
CA MET A 1 23.61 6.04 -40.02
C MET A 1 22.73 4.93 -40.59
N ARG A 2 22.88 3.67 -40.17
CA ARG A 2 22.00 2.58 -40.64
C ARG A 2 20.79 2.52 -39.70
N GLY A 3 19.58 2.69 -40.24
CA GLY A 3 18.34 2.61 -39.47
C GLY A 3 18.17 1.20 -38.90
N PHE A 4 17.98 1.11 -37.59
CA PHE A 4 17.61 -0.14 -36.93
C PHE A 4 16.11 -0.37 -37.16
N SER A 5 15.77 -1.35 -37.98
CA SER A 5 14.39 -1.83 -38.13
C SER A 5 14.21 -3.04 -37.22
N PRO A 6 13.30 -3.00 -36.24
CA PRO A 6 13.09 -4.13 -35.36
C PRO A 6 12.59 -5.35 -36.16
N PRO A 7 12.98 -6.57 -35.78
CA PRO A 7 12.50 -7.78 -36.44
C PRO A 7 10.97 -7.89 -36.29
N LEU A 8 10.32 -8.54 -37.25
CA LEU A 8 8.85 -8.68 -37.33
C LEU A 8 8.22 -9.14 -36.00
N THR A 9 8.87 -10.08 -35.31
CA THR A 9 8.43 -10.60 -34.01
C THR A 9 8.48 -9.56 -32.89
N ALA A 10 9.44 -8.64 -32.92
CA ALA A 10 9.49 -7.50 -32.00
C ALA A 10 8.36 -6.51 -32.28
N GLY A 11 8.07 -6.23 -33.56
CA GLY A 11 6.93 -5.38 -33.93
C GLY A 11 5.58 -5.96 -33.51
N ILE A 12 5.40 -7.29 -33.62
CA ILE A 12 4.19 -7.98 -33.13
C ILE A 12 4.08 -7.90 -31.60
N ALA A 13 5.17 -8.11 -30.87
CA ALA A 13 5.18 -8.03 -29.41
C ALA A 13 4.81 -6.62 -28.89
N GLU A 14 5.27 -5.57 -29.59
CA GLU A 14 4.91 -4.19 -29.28
C GLU A 14 3.41 -3.93 -29.50
N PHE A 15 2.84 -4.42 -30.60
CA PHE A 15 1.42 -4.32 -30.90
C PHE A 15 0.54 -5.02 -29.85
N GLU A 16 0.88 -6.25 -29.46
CA GLU A 16 0.15 -6.98 -28.41
C GLU A 16 0.18 -6.24 -27.06
N ARG A 17 1.35 -5.67 -26.71
CA ARG A 17 1.51 -4.86 -25.50
C ARG A 17 0.63 -3.61 -25.53
N GLU A 18 0.49 -2.97 -26.68
CA GLU A 18 -0.39 -1.80 -26.85
C GLU A 18 -1.87 -2.17 -26.66
N LEU A 19 -2.32 -3.26 -27.30
CA LEU A 19 -3.69 -3.75 -27.13
C LEU A 19 -4.03 -4.09 -25.67
N ILE A 20 -3.10 -4.74 -24.96
CA ILE A 20 -3.28 -5.06 -23.53
C ILE A 20 -3.40 -3.78 -22.71
N GLN A 21 -2.55 -2.79 -22.96
CA GLN A 21 -2.61 -1.51 -22.24
C GLN A 21 -3.91 -0.77 -22.50
N GLU A 22 -4.37 -0.73 -23.73
CA GLU A 22 -5.63 -0.09 -24.10
C GLU A 22 -6.80 -0.73 -23.34
N ARG A 23 -6.87 -2.07 -23.32
CA ARG A 23 -7.88 -2.81 -22.57
C ARG A 23 -7.84 -2.49 -21.07
N ILE A 24 -6.65 -2.45 -20.46
CA ILE A 24 -6.48 -2.12 -19.04
C ILE A 24 -6.96 -0.70 -18.76
N ARG A 25 -6.56 0.28 -19.59
CA ARG A 25 -6.95 1.68 -19.44
C ARG A 25 -8.47 1.85 -19.56
N SER A 26 -9.07 1.23 -20.57
CA SER A 26 -10.53 1.24 -20.78
C SER A 26 -11.28 0.62 -19.60
N GLY A 27 -10.82 -0.53 -19.09
CA GLY A 27 -11.40 -1.16 -17.91
C GLY A 27 -11.31 -0.31 -16.64
N ILE A 28 -10.16 0.33 -16.40
CA ILE A 28 -9.96 1.27 -15.28
C ILE A 28 -10.89 2.48 -15.43
N ALA A 29 -11.01 3.05 -16.64
CA ALA A 29 -11.89 4.17 -16.91
C ALA A 29 -13.36 3.81 -16.64
N ALA A 30 -13.83 2.66 -17.12
CA ALA A 30 -15.17 2.17 -16.85
C ALA A 30 -15.42 1.93 -15.35
N ALA A 31 -14.46 1.35 -14.63
CA ALA A 31 -14.56 1.16 -13.19
C ALA A 31 -14.65 2.49 -12.43
N LYS A 32 -13.85 3.49 -12.83
CA LYS A 32 -13.93 4.85 -12.26
C LYS A 32 -15.28 5.52 -12.56
N ALA A 33 -15.79 5.39 -13.78
CA ALA A 33 -17.09 5.94 -14.18
C ALA A 33 -18.26 5.34 -13.37
N ARG A 34 -18.15 4.05 -13.01
CA ARG A 34 -19.10 3.37 -12.10
C ARG A 34 -18.90 3.75 -10.62
N GLY A 35 -18.04 4.71 -10.31
CA GLY A 35 -17.76 5.17 -8.95
C GLY A 35 -16.90 4.22 -8.11
N LYS A 36 -16.29 3.18 -8.71
CA LYS A 36 -15.45 2.25 -7.96
C LYS A 36 -14.16 2.95 -7.52
N ARG A 37 -13.95 3.03 -6.21
CA ARG A 37 -12.69 3.52 -5.61
C ARG A 37 -11.59 2.48 -5.82
N LEU A 38 -10.61 2.82 -6.64
CA LEU A 38 -9.44 2.00 -6.90
C LEU A 38 -8.30 2.32 -5.93
N GLY A 39 -7.48 1.33 -5.60
CA GLY A 39 -6.35 1.49 -4.70
C GLY A 39 -6.72 1.48 -3.20
N ARG A 40 -5.74 1.80 -2.36
CA ARG A 40 -5.89 1.86 -0.90
C ARG A 40 -6.70 3.10 -0.52
N GLN A 41 -7.78 2.92 0.23
CA GLN A 41 -8.60 4.05 0.66
C GLN A 41 -7.91 4.85 1.78
N PRO A 42 -8.16 6.17 1.85
CA PRO A 42 -7.75 6.98 3.00
C PRO A 42 -8.23 6.35 4.30
N GLY A 43 -7.34 6.28 5.30
CA GLY A 43 -7.66 5.71 6.62
C GLY A 43 -7.48 4.19 6.72
N GLN A 44 -7.56 3.42 5.63
CA GLN A 44 -7.29 1.97 5.69
C GLN A 44 -5.82 1.71 6.00
N ARG A 45 -5.51 0.82 6.96
CA ARG A 45 -4.12 0.42 7.25
C ARG A 45 -3.98 -1.10 7.41
N PRO A 46 -4.23 -1.89 6.36
CA PRO A 46 -4.36 -3.35 6.47
C PRO A 46 -3.21 -4.04 7.21
N LYS A 47 -1.95 -3.70 6.86
CA LYS A 47 -0.76 -4.25 7.51
C LYS A 47 -0.58 -3.75 8.95
N SER A 48 -0.86 -2.47 9.20
CA SER A 48 -0.73 -1.85 10.53
C SER A 48 -1.79 -2.37 11.50
N ASP A 49 -3.01 -2.56 11.03
CA ASP A 49 -4.15 -2.96 11.84
C ASP A 49 -4.06 -4.45 12.18
N ARG A 50 -3.67 -5.29 11.22
CA ARG A 50 -3.38 -6.71 11.45
C ARG A 50 -2.28 -6.93 12.49
N LEU A 51 -1.25 -6.08 12.49
CA LEU A 51 -0.11 -6.20 13.40
C LEU A 51 -0.28 -5.43 14.72
N ALA A 52 -1.34 -4.62 14.85
CA ALA A 52 -1.56 -3.78 16.02
C ALA A 52 -1.55 -4.57 17.35
N PRO A 53 -2.22 -5.73 17.49
CA PRO A 53 -2.18 -6.49 18.74
C PRO A 53 -0.77 -6.91 19.14
N LYS A 54 0.02 -7.41 18.18
CA LYS A 54 1.41 -7.82 18.41
C LYS A 54 2.30 -6.63 18.79
N VAL A 55 2.11 -5.48 18.14
CA VAL A 55 2.81 -4.25 18.48
C VAL A 55 2.55 -3.84 19.93
N LEU A 56 1.28 -3.89 20.38
CA LEU A 56 0.92 -3.50 21.74
C LEU A 56 1.50 -4.44 22.80
N VAL A 57 1.52 -5.75 22.55
CA VAL A 57 2.16 -6.73 23.43
C VAL A 57 3.66 -6.44 23.57
N LEU A 58 4.37 -6.23 22.46
CA LEU A 58 5.82 -5.98 22.50
C LEU A 58 6.15 -4.64 23.18
N ILE A 59 5.31 -3.62 23.00
CA ILE A 59 5.44 -2.35 23.73
C ILE A 59 5.18 -2.56 25.23
N GLY A 60 4.16 -3.35 25.60
CA GLY A 60 3.86 -3.69 27.00
C GLY A 60 4.99 -4.46 27.70
N GLN A 61 5.77 -5.22 26.94
CA GLN A 61 7.00 -5.87 27.41
C GLN A 61 8.20 -4.91 27.56
N GLY A 62 8.00 -3.60 27.35
CA GLY A 62 9.06 -2.58 27.47
C GLY A 62 10.00 -2.51 26.25
N ARG A 63 9.71 -3.18 25.13
CA ARG A 63 10.57 -3.10 23.94
C ARG A 63 10.51 -1.72 23.30
N SER A 64 11.67 -1.24 22.84
CA SER A 64 11.74 0.05 22.14
C SER A 64 11.00 0.02 20.81
N TYR A 65 10.42 1.16 20.40
CA TYR A 65 9.64 1.23 19.16
C TYR A 65 10.47 0.91 17.91
N ARG A 66 11.78 1.19 17.95
CA ARG A 66 12.71 0.84 16.87
C ARG A 66 12.89 -0.67 16.74
N LEU A 67 13.02 -1.38 17.86
CA LEU A 67 13.16 -2.84 17.89
C LEU A 67 11.88 -3.50 17.38
N VAL A 68 10.72 -3.09 17.90
CA VAL A 68 9.40 -3.59 17.47
C VAL A 68 9.18 -3.38 15.97
N GLY A 69 9.58 -2.21 15.45
CA GLY A 69 9.50 -1.92 14.02
C GLY A 69 10.37 -2.86 13.17
N ARG A 70 11.61 -3.11 13.60
CA ARG A 70 12.52 -4.04 12.91
C ARG A 70 11.98 -5.47 12.90
N GLU A 71 11.50 -5.96 14.04
CA GLU A 71 10.97 -7.34 14.17
C GLU A 71 9.71 -7.57 13.33
N LEU A 72 8.81 -6.58 13.26
CA LEU A 72 7.52 -6.72 12.57
C LEU A 72 7.53 -6.16 11.12
N GLY A 73 8.68 -5.68 10.64
CA GLY A 73 8.79 -5.06 9.31
C GLY A 73 7.91 -3.81 9.17
N LEU A 74 7.86 -2.99 10.22
CA LEU A 74 7.12 -1.73 10.32
C LEU A 74 8.07 -0.55 10.53
N SER A 75 7.75 0.61 9.97
CA SER A 75 8.49 1.84 10.30
C SER A 75 8.22 2.25 11.75
N LYS A 76 9.19 2.90 12.40
CA LYS A 76 9.04 3.49 13.74
C LYS A 76 7.77 4.35 13.84
N ASN A 77 7.47 5.13 12.79
CA ASN A 77 6.30 5.99 12.73
C ASN A 77 4.99 5.19 12.72
N THR A 78 4.97 4.02 12.08
CA THR A 78 3.80 3.14 12.08
C THR A 78 3.56 2.56 13.47
N VAL A 79 4.61 2.11 14.14
CA VAL A 79 4.57 1.61 15.53
C VAL A 79 4.06 2.70 16.48
N ALA A 80 4.64 3.90 16.42
CA ALA A 80 4.20 5.04 17.23
C ALA A 80 2.75 5.44 16.95
N ALA A 81 2.32 5.40 15.69
CA ALA A 81 0.95 5.70 15.32
C ALA A 81 -0.05 4.65 15.84
N ILE A 82 0.33 3.37 15.88
CA ILE A 82 -0.49 2.31 16.51
C ILE A 82 -0.62 2.59 18.01
N ALA A 83 0.51 2.81 18.69
CA ALA A 83 0.52 3.10 20.13
C ALA A 83 -0.27 4.37 20.51
N LYS A 84 -0.24 5.41 19.65
CA LYS A 84 -1.04 6.61 19.85
C LYS A 84 -2.55 6.33 19.71
N ARG A 85 -2.95 5.49 18.75
CA ARG A 85 -4.35 5.13 18.52
C ARG A 85 -4.94 4.22 19.59
N SER A 86 -4.12 3.41 20.25
CA SER A 86 -4.56 2.48 21.29
C SER A 86 -4.71 3.13 22.66
N ARG A 87 -4.16 4.34 22.87
CA ARG A 87 -4.39 5.08 24.10
C ARG A 87 -5.85 5.54 24.12
N PRO A 88 -6.64 5.21 25.15
CA PRO A 88 -7.95 5.79 25.28
C PRO A 88 -7.80 7.31 25.33
N THR A 89 -8.60 8.03 24.54
CA THR A 89 -8.71 9.48 24.64
C THR A 89 -9.30 9.80 26.00
N THR A 90 -8.45 10.04 26.99
CA THR A 90 -8.85 10.64 28.26
C THR A 90 -9.25 12.08 27.96
N ALA A 91 -10.52 12.31 27.62
CA ALA A 91 -11.09 13.65 27.65
C ALA A 91 -11.09 14.12 29.12
N PRO A 92 -10.73 15.37 29.42
CA PRO A 92 -10.93 15.90 30.76
C PRO A 92 -12.44 15.91 31.05
N VAL A 93 -12.87 15.02 31.94
CA VAL A 93 -14.16 15.15 32.61
C VAL A 93 -14.14 16.49 33.35
N SER A 94 -15.04 17.39 32.94
CA SER A 94 -15.29 18.66 33.62
C SER A 94 -15.93 18.42 34.98
#